data_AF-Q65YY3-F1
#
_entry.id   AF-Q65YY3-F1
#
_cell.length_a   1.000
_cell.length_b   1.000
_cell.length_c   1.000
_cell.angle_alpha   90.00
_cell.angle_beta   90.00
_cell.angle_gamma   90.00
#
_symmetry.space_group_name_H-M   'P 1'
#
loop_
_entity.id
_entity.type
_entity.pdbx_description
1 polymer ?
#
loop_
_entity_poly.entity_id
_entity_poly.type
_entity_poly.pdbx_seq_one_letter_code
_entity_poly.pdbx_strand_id
1 'polypeptide(L)'
;KLAYCYFSAAATIFHPELSDARMSWAKNGVLTTAVDDFSDVGGSMEELNNLIQLFKKWDVDISTDCCSEKVGIIFSALHSTICEIGDEAFKWQTRSVTRDITDIWSNLLNAMLREAEW
;
A
#
# COMPACT_ATOMS: atom_id res chain seq x y z
N LYS A 1 -9.06 -7.09 -10.37
CA LYS A 1 -8.86 -7.45 -8.95
C LYS A 1 -9.82 -6.71 -7.99
N LEU A 2 -10.22 -5.46 -8.28
CA LEU A 2 -11.15 -4.65 -7.46
C LEU A 2 -12.39 -5.37 -6.90
N ALA A 3 -13.19 -6.02 -7.75
CA ALA A 3 -14.40 -6.71 -7.31
C ALA A 3 -14.12 -7.82 -6.29
N TYR A 4 -13.01 -8.56 -6.44
CA TYR A 4 -12.61 -9.61 -5.51
C TYR A 4 -12.14 -9.04 -4.17
N CYS A 5 -11.34 -7.97 -4.19
CA CYS A 5 -10.88 -7.30 -2.97
C CYS A 5 -12.07 -6.73 -2.17
N TYR A 6 -13.02 -6.08 -2.86
CA TYR A 6 -14.22 -5.57 -2.22
C TYR A 6 -15.14 -6.69 -1.71
N PHE A 7 -15.34 -7.74 -2.51
CA PHE A 7 -16.12 -8.90 -2.10
C PHE A 7 -15.53 -9.57 -0.85
N SER A 8 -14.22 -9.79 -0.82
CA SER A 8 -13.55 -10.37 0.35
C SER A 8 -13.74 -9.50 1.59
N ALA A 9 -13.56 -8.17 1.47
CA ALA A 9 -13.79 -7.25 2.58
C ALA A 9 -15.25 -7.28 3.06
N ALA A 10 -16.21 -7.28 2.13
CA ALA A 10 -17.64 -7.29 2.44
C ALA A 10 -18.12 -8.60 3.07
N ALA A 11 -17.57 -9.73 2.62
CA ALA A 11 -17.86 -11.04 3.19
C ALA A 11 -17.32 -11.19 4.62
N THR A 12 -16.17 -10.58 4.92
CA THR A 12 -15.56 -10.62 6.27
C THR A 12 -16.17 -9.60 7.23
N ILE A 13 -16.40 -8.36 6.78
CA ILE A 13 -16.87 -7.24 7.60
C ILE A 13 -18.24 -6.77 7.08
N PHE A 14 -19.30 -7.51 7.39
CA PHE A 14 -20.61 -7.32 6.74
C PHE A 14 -21.51 -6.25 7.37
N HIS A 15 -21.27 -5.82 8.61
CA HIS A 15 -22.12 -4.84 9.31
C HIS A 15 -22.11 -3.47 8.59
N PRO A 16 -23.26 -2.88 8.21
CA PRO A 16 -23.33 -1.63 7.45
C PRO A 16 -22.46 -0.50 8.01
N GLU A 17 -22.43 -0.36 9.34
CA GLU A 17 -21.71 0.68 10.08
C GLU A 17 -20.18 0.62 9.92
N LEU A 18 -19.64 -0.51 9.45
CA LEU A 18 -18.22 -0.73 9.23
C LEU A 18 -17.79 -0.46 7.77
N SER A 19 -18.45 0.46 7.08
CA SER A 19 -18.14 0.82 5.69
C SER A 19 -16.71 1.27 5.49
N ASP A 20 -16.19 2.09 6.41
CA ASP A 20 -14.85 2.66 6.31
C ASP A 20 -13.78 1.56 6.43
N ALA A 21 -14.00 0.60 7.33
CA ALA A 21 -13.14 -0.58 7.49
C ALA A 21 -13.15 -1.45 6.22
N ARG A 22 -14.32 -1.71 5.62
CA ARG A 22 -14.42 -2.42 4.34
C ARG A 22 -13.70 -1.69 3.22
N MET A 23 -13.86 -0.38 3.13
CA MET A 23 -13.22 0.44 2.09
C MET A 23 -11.70 0.43 2.24
N SER A 24 -11.20 0.61 3.47
CA SER A 24 -9.78 0.52 3.81
C SER A 24 -9.19 -0.85 3.44
N TRP A 25 -9.89 -1.95 3.76
CA TRP A 25 -9.47 -3.28 3.35
C TRP A 25 -9.43 -3.40 1.83
N ALA A 26 -10.50 -3.04 1.14
CA ALA A 26 -10.60 -3.20 -0.31
C ALA A 26 -9.50 -2.43 -1.05
N LYS A 27 -9.23 -1.18 -0.64
CA LYS A 27 -8.16 -0.34 -1.20
C LYS A 27 -6.78 -0.96 -0.99
N ASN A 28 -6.45 -1.34 0.25
CA ASN A 28 -5.18 -2.02 0.54
C ASN A 28 -5.06 -3.33 -0.25
N GLY A 29 -6.12 -4.13 -0.34
CA GLY A 29 -6.13 -5.37 -1.11
C GLY A 29 -5.82 -5.14 -2.59
N VAL A 30 -6.41 -4.12 -3.22
CA VAL A 30 -6.10 -3.78 -4.62
C VAL A 30 -4.64 -3.38 -4.77
N LEU A 31 -4.15 -2.48 -3.92
CA LEU A 31 -2.77 -2.03 -3.97
C LEU A 31 -1.78 -3.17 -3.72
N THR A 32 -2.07 -4.07 -2.77
CA THR A 32 -1.22 -5.22 -2.48
C THR A 32 -1.09 -6.07 -3.72
N THR A 33 -2.20 -6.34 -4.42
CA THR A 33 -2.14 -7.12 -5.65
C THR A 33 -1.46 -6.43 -6.82
N ALA A 34 -1.39 -5.10 -6.84
CA ALA A 34 -0.68 -4.34 -7.86
C ALA A 34 0.84 -4.32 -7.58
N VAL A 35 1.22 -4.20 -6.31
CA VAL A 35 2.62 -4.27 -5.87
C VAL A 35 3.17 -5.69 -6.01
N ASP A 36 2.35 -6.70 -5.77
CA ASP A 36 2.64 -8.12 -6.02
C ASP A 36 2.97 -8.37 -7.50
N ASP A 37 2.08 -7.99 -8.43
CA ASP A 37 2.34 -8.08 -9.87
C ASP A 37 3.60 -7.29 -10.28
N PHE A 38 3.82 -6.12 -9.66
CA PHE A 38 5.02 -5.32 -9.90
C PHE A 38 6.29 -6.03 -9.41
N SER A 39 6.21 -6.76 -8.30
CA SER A 39 7.37 -7.43 -7.70
C SER A 39 7.74 -8.70 -8.46
N ASP A 40 6.75 -9.47 -8.92
CA ASP A 40 6.97 -10.76 -9.58
C ASP A 40 7.30 -10.66 -11.06
N VAL A 41 6.68 -9.71 -11.77
CA VAL A 41 6.76 -9.65 -13.24
C VAL A 41 6.92 -8.24 -13.82
N GLY A 42 6.41 -7.22 -13.14
CA GLY A 42 6.26 -5.86 -13.69
C GLY A 42 7.45 -4.92 -13.48
N GLY A 43 8.31 -5.21 -12.51
CA GLY A 43 9.37 -4.35 -12.02
C GLY A 43 10.74 -5.01 -12.07
N SER A 44 11.79 -4.19 -12.08
CA SER A 44 13.17 -4.68 -11.89
C SER A 44 13.56 -4.66 -10.41
N MET A 45 14.60 -5.42 -10.04
CA MET A 45 15.17 -5.37 -8.70
C MET A 45 15.60 -3.96 -8.27
N GLU A 46 16.08 -3.13 -9.21
CA GLU A 46 16.41 -1.73 -8.95
C GLU A 46 15.15 -0.93 -8.58
N GLU A 47 14.06 -1.13 -9.33
CA GLU A 47 12.79 -0.46 -9.09
C GLU A 47 12.16 -0.86 -7.75
N LEU A 48 12.19 -2.15 -7.39
CA LEU A 48 11.70 -2.64 -6.08
C LEU A 48 12.53 -2.06 -4.93
N ASN A 49 13.85 -2.07 -5.05
CA ASN A 49 14.73 -1.49 -4.04
C ASN A 49 14.49 0.01 -3.90
N ASN A 50 14.32 0.74 -5.00
CA ASN A 50 13.98 2.17 -4.96
C ASN A 50 12.65 2.38 -4.24
N LEU A 51 11.60 1.62 -4.56
CA LEU A 51 10.30 1.71 -3.88
C LEU A 51 10.41 1.52 -2.35
N ILE A 52 11.19 0.54 -1.89
CA ILE A 52 11.45 0.32 -0.46
C ILE A 52 12.17 1.51 0.18
N GLN A 53 13.16 2.10 -0.50
CA GLN A 53 13.87 3.27 0.01
C GLN A 53 12.96 4.49 0.11
N LEU A 54 12.07 4.70 -0.87
CA LEU A 54 11.07 5.77 -0.82
C LEU A 54 10.15 5.61 0.39
N PHE A 55 9.70 4.38 0.66
CA PHE A 55 8.89 4.09 1.84
C PHE A 55 9.60 4.37 3.17
N LYS A 56 10.91 4.12 3.25
CA LYS A 56 11.72 4.42 4.44
C LYS A 56 11.92 5.93 4.65
N LYS A 57 12.09 6.68 3.56
CA LYS A 57 12.19 8.15 3.61
C LYS A 57 10.85 8.80 3.93
N TRP A 58 9.78 8.26 3.36
CA TRP A 58 8.38 8.71 3.44
C TRP A 58 8.12 10.10 2.85
N ASP A 59 8.92 11.09 3.22
CA ASP A 59 8.94 12.43 2.63
C ASP A 59 9.96 12.47 1.49
N VAL A 60 9.46 12.46 0.24
CA VAL A 60 10.28 12.33 -0.97
C VAL A 60 9.76 13.24 -2.08
N ASP A 61 10.67 13.70 -2.94
CA ASP A 61 10.32 14.36 -4.19
C ASP A 61 10.24 13.32 -5.30
N ILE A 62 9.02 12.98 -5.69
CA ILE A 62 8.71 11.96 -6.70
C ILE A 62 9.42 12.24 -8.04
N SER A 63 9.67 13.51 -8.37
CA SER A 63 10.34 13.88 -9.63
C SER A 63 11.84 13.57 -9.63
N THR A 64 12.46 13.46 -8.45
CA THR A 64 13.91 13.25 -8.31
C THR A 64 14.30 11.96 -7.61
N ASP A 65 13.49 11.45 -6.68
CA ASP A 65 13.81 10.29 -5.87
C ASP A 65 13.37 8.96 -6.53
N CYS A 66 12.39 8.98 -7.44
CA CYS A 66 11.91 7.80 -8.13
C CYS A 66 12.82 7.44 -9.32
N CYS A 67 13.25 6.18 -9.42
CA CYS A 67 14.08 5.72 -10.53
C CYS A 67 13.29 5.45 -11.82
N SER A 68 11.95 5.38 -11.74
CA SER A 68 11.07 5.22 -12.91
C SER A 68 9.67 5.79 -12.65
N GLU A 69 8.95 6.05 -13.75
CA GLU A 69 7.55 6.50 -13.69
C GLU A 69 6.65 5.47 -12.99
N LYS A 70 6.87 4.16 -13.25
CA LYS A 70 6.12 3.08 -12.59
C LYS A 70 6.26 3.15 -11.07
N VAL A 71 7.48 3.32 -10.57
CA VAL A 71 7.75 3.45 -9.13
C VAL A 71 7.06 4.70 -8.58
N GLY A 72 7.15 5.83 -9.28
CA GLY A 72 6.48 7.07 -8.89
C GLY A 72 4.96 6.91 -8.76
N ILE A 73 4.32 6.24 -9.72
CA ILE A 73 2.87 5.96 -9.70
C ILE A 73 2.51 5.06 -8.51
N ILE A 74 3.23 3.96 -8.30
CA ILE A 74 2.95 3.00 -7.22
C ILE A 74 3.16 3.67 -5.86
N PHE A 75 4.28 4.35 -5.66
CA PHE A 75 4.56 5.07 -4.42
C PHE A 75 3.49 6.13 -4.13
N SER A 76 3.11 6.94 -5.12
CA SER A 76 2.05 7.95 -4.97
C SER A 76 0.73 7.34 -4.54
N ALA A 77 0.33 6.25 -5.18
CA ALA A 77 -0.93 5.57 -4.91
C ALA A 77 -0.95 4.98 -3.49
N LEU A 78 0.15 4.36 -3.06
CA LEU A 78 0.31 3.84 -1.71
C LEU A 78 0.32 4.96 -0.67
N HIS A 79 1.18 5.97 -0.84
CA HIS A 79 1.34 7.07 0.10
C HIS A 79 0.02 7.83 0.32
N SER A 80 -0.66 8.21 -0.77
CA SER A 80 -1.96 8.90 -0.68
C SER A 80 -3.03 8.04 0.00
N THR A 81 -3.09 6.74 -0.32
CA THR A 81 -4.07 5.82 0.29
C THR A 81 -3.79 5.60 1.78
N ILE A 82 -2.53 5.47 2.17
CA ILE A 82 -2.14 5.30 3.58
C ILE A 82 -2.49 6.56 4.38
N CYS A 83 -2.22 7.75 3.84
CA CYS A 83 -2.62 9.01 4.46
C CYS A 83 -4.14 9.11 4.62
N GLU A 84 -4.90 8.82 3.55
CA GLU A 84 -6.37 8.83 3.59
C GLU A 84 -6.91 7.86 4.66
N ILE A 85 -6.41 6.63 4.71
CA ILE A 85 -6.83 5.65 5.71
C ILE A 85 -6.43 6.09 7.12
N GLY A 86 -5.27 6.70 7.29
CA GLY A 86 -4.83 7.26 8.57
C GLY A 86 -5.79 8.34 9.09
N ASP A 87 -6.21 9.25 8.22
CA ASP A 87 -7.15 10.33 8.54
C ASP A 87 -8.54 9.78 8.90
N GLU A 88 -9.06 8.81 8.13
CA GLU A 88 -10.33 8.15 8.43
C GLU A 88 -10.25 7.37 9.75
N ALA A 89 -9.17 6.63 9.99
CA ALA A 89 -8.98 5.88 11.22
C ALA A 89 -8.86 6.78 12.45
N PHE A 90 -8.32 7.99 12.32
CA PHE A 90 -8.22 8.93 13.44
C PHE A 90 -9.59 9.29 14.01
N LYS A 91 -10.61 9.43 13.16
CA LYS A 91 -12.00 9.72 13.58
C LYS A 91 -12.57 8.65 14.52
N TRP A 92 -12.13 7.40 14.33
CA TRP A 92 -12.61 6.25 15.09
C TRP A 92 -11.72 5.88 16.28
N GLN A 93 -10.39 5.99 16.11
CA GLN A 93 -9.42 5.52 17.11
C GLN A 93 -8.87 6.63 18.00
N THR A 94 -9.09 7.91 17.67
CA THR A 94 -8.56 9.08 18.40
C THR A 94 -7.04 9.10 18.55
N ARG A 95 -6.35 8.34 17.69
CA ARG A 95 -4.88 8.25 17.60
C ARG A 95 -4.49 8.10 16.13
N SER A 96 -3.30 8.57 15.78
CA SER A 96 -2.76 8.29 14.45
C SER A 96 -2.36 6.82 14.35
N VAL A 97 -2.69 6.20 13.22
CA VAL A 97 -2.27 4.85 12.83
C VAL A 97 -1.43 4.85 11.55
N THR A 98 -1.16 6.03 10.98
CA THR A 98 -0.47 6.17 9.69
C THR A 98 0.89 5.46 9.73
N ARG A 99 1.65 5.67 10.82
CA ARG A 99 2.94 4.98 11.03
C ARG A 99 2.79 3.46 11.12
N ASP A 100 1.79 2.98 11.86
CA ASP A 100 1.53 1.54 11.99
C ASP A 100 1.27 0.92 10.60
N ILE A 101 0.48 1.61 9.76
CA ILE A 101 0.15 1.17 8.40
C ILE A 101 1.40 1.23 7.49
N THR A 102 2.17 2.31 7.56
CA THR A 102 3.43 2.45 6.81
C THR A 102 4.42 1.34 7.15
N ASP A 103 4.54 0.98 8.44
CA ASP A 103 5.43 -0.10 8.90
C ASP A 103 4.96 -1.48 8.37
N ILE A 104 3.64 -1.74 8.34
CA ILE A 104 3.07 -2.95 7.73
C ILE A 104 3.41 -3.03 6.24
N TRP A 105 3.23 -1.93 5.50
CA TRP A 105 3.58 -1.87 4.08
C TRP A 105 5.08 -2.04 3.84
N SER A 106 5.92 -1.43 4.69
CA SER A 106 7.37 -1.61 4.61
C SER A 106 7.75 -3.09 4.78
N ASN A 107 7.17 -3.77 5.77
CA ASN A 107 7.41 -5.20 5.98
C ASN A 107 6.96 -6.05 4.78
N LEU A 108 5.80 -5.74 4.21
CA LEU A 108 5.28 -6.44 3.02
C LEU A 108 6.21 -6.26 1.80
N LEU A 109 6.65 -5.03 1.53
CA LEU A 109 7.57 -4.74 0.43
C LEU A 109 8.91 -5.47 0.60
N ASN A 110 9.45 -5.53 1.81
CA ASN A 110 10.68 -6.29 2.07
C ASN A 110 10.45 -7.79 1.88
N ALA A 111 9.28 -8.34 2.25
CA ALA A 111 8.96 -9.73 2.03
C ALA A 111 8.87 -10.06 0.53
N MET A 112 8.18 -9.24 -0.26
CA MET A 112 8.09 -9.38 -1.72
C MET A 112 9.45 -9.27 -2.41
N LEU A 113 10.33 -8.36 -1.97
CA LEU A 113 11.71 -8.31 -2.46
C LEU A 113 12.44 -9.63 -2.20
N ARG A 114 12.30 -10.19 -0.99
CA ARG A 114 12.94 -11.47 -0.65
C ARG A 114 12.40 -12.64 -1.48
N GLU A 115 11.11 -12.63 -1.81
CA GLU A 115 10.49 -13.62 -2.68
C GLU A 115 11.01 -13.50 -4.12
N ALA A 116 11.17 -12.27 -4.64
CA ALA A 116 11.74 -12.02 -5.96
C ALA A 116 13.24 -12.40 -6.09
N GLU A 117 13.96 -12.50 -4.96
CA GLU A 117 15.37 -12.93 -4.93
C GLU A 117 15.55 -14.46 -4.96
N TRP A 118 14.52 -15.24 -4.62
CA TRP A 118 14.59 -16.71 -4.51
C TRP A 118 14.47 -17.41 -5.86
#